data_AF-A0A4Y2TTC8-F1
#
_entry.id   AF-A0A4Y2TTC8-F1
#
_cell.length_a   1.000
_cell.length_b   1.000
_cell.length_c   1.000
_cell.angle_alpha   90.00
_cell.angle_beta   90.00
_cell.angle_gamma   90.00
#
_symmetry.space_group_name_H-M   'P 1'
#
loop_
_entity.id
_entity.type
_entity.pdbx_description
1 polymer ?
#
loop_
_entity_poly.entity_id
_entity_poly.type
_entity_poly.pdbx_seq_one_letter_code
_entity_poly.pdbx_strand_id
1 'polypeptide(L)'
;MLEMTFIIVTTFPLIVSYADSGGVIQYPPRYLFQRADWEKFMQLADVTESMVCTADITEAVQNVVDCIINAANNSISKSSSRPKKFRRPWWNEACRDSRREEKKQWNIFRRYPTTENHVAFKRAKALARRIRRRSQRESWINFISSITSSISSKKLWRKVKAANGINL
;
A
#
# COMPACT_ATOMS: atom_id res chain seq x y z
N MET A 1 -25.68 -29.86 6.14
CA MET A 1 -26.31 -30.33 4.89
C MET A 1 -27.21 -29.23 4.36
N LEU A 2 -26.73 -28.53 3.33
CA LEU A 2 -27.53 -27.95 2.26
C LEU A 2 -26.53 -27.65 1.15
N GLU A 3 -26.65 -28.44 0.10
CA GLU A 3 -25.78 -28.47 -1.07
C GLU A 3 -25.88 -27.16 -1.85
N MET A 4 -24.74 -26.68 -2.34
CA MET A 4 -24.68 -25.82 -3.52
C MET A 4 -23.74 -26.52 -4.50
N THR A 5 -24.32 -27.50 -5.19
CA THR A 5 -23.77 -28.15 -6.36
C THR A 5 -23.67 -27.14 -7.50
N PHE A 6 -22.44 -26.79 -7.88
CA PHE A 6 -22.12 -26.21 -9.18
C PHE A 6 -21.07 -27.13 -9.83
N ILE A 7 -21.49 -27.86 -10.87
CA ILE A 7 -20.67 -28.58 -11.85
C ILE A 7 -21.16 -28.00 -13.19
N ILE A 8 -20.36 -27.57 -14.17
CA ILE A 8 -19.27 -28.22 -14.94
C ILE A 8 -18.46 -27.05 -15.55
N VAL A 9 -17.12 -27.00 -15.68
CA VAL A 9 -16.23 -27.79 -16.53
C VAL A 9 -14.76 -27.57 -16.09
N THR A 10 -14.01 -28.67 -16.13
CA THR A 10 -12.59 -28.88 -15.83
C THR A 10 -11.63 -27.70 -16.06
N THR A 11 -11.09 -27.15 -14.98
CA THR A 11 -9.65 -26.93 -14.80
C THR A 11 -9.40 -26.83 -13.29
N PHE A 12 -8.44 -27.62 -12.77
CA PHE A 12 -8.05 -27.74 -11.36
C PHE A 12 -8.42 -26.56 -10.44
N PRO A 13 -9.07 -26.77 -9.28
CA PRO A 13 -9.13 -25.75 -8.25
C PRO A 13 -7.72 -25.53 -7.71
N LEU A 14 -7.05 -24.48 -8.17
CA LEU A 14 -5.86 -23.96 -7.51
C LEU A 14 -6.28 -23.43 -6.15
N ILE A 15 -6.11 -24.26 -5.12
CA ILE A 15 -6.21 -23.82 -3.73
C ILE A 15 -5.00 -22.93 -3.47
N VAL A 16 -5.17 -21.63 -3.68
CA VAL A 16 -4.21 -20.62 -3.27
C VAL A 16 -4.38 -20.43 -1.77
N SER A 17 -3.58 -21.14 -0.98
CA SER A 17 -3.41 -20.83 0.44
C SER A 17 -2.59 -19.55 0.55
N TYR A 18 -3.22 -18.46 1.01
CA TYR A 18 -2.53 -17.22 1.28
C TYR A 18 -1.87 -17.32 2.66
N ALA A 19 -0.55 -17.49 2.68
CA ALA A 19 0.24 -17.13 3.85
C ALA A 19 0.13 -15.62 4.02
N ASP A 20 -0.56 -15.17 5.07
CA ASP A 20 -0.65 -13.76 5.44
C ASP A 20 0.73 -13.29 5.93
N SER A 21 1.65 -13.05 5.00
CA SER A 21 2.85 -12.27 5.26
C SER A 21 2.47 -10.80 5.29
N GLY A 22 1.71 -10.42 6.32
CA GLY A 22 1.31 -9.04 6.65
C GLY A 22 2.49 -8.11 7.01
N GLY A 23 3.69 -8.41 6.53
CA GLY A 23 4.85 -7.53 6.61
C GLY A 23 4.66 -6.34 5.69
N VAL A 24 4.77 -5.14 6.25
CA VAL A 24 4.95 -3.93 5.42
C VAL A 24 6.31 -4.07 4.74
N ILE A 25 6.32 -4.37 3.44
CA ILE A 25 7.55 -4.33 2.65
C ILE A 25 8.02 -2.87 2.64
N GLN A 26 9.03 -2.58 3.44
CA GLN A 26 9.72 -1.30 3.37
C GLN A 26 10.76 -1.39 2.26
N TYR A 27 10.56 -0.63 1.20
CA TYR A 27 11.57 -0.49 0.17
C TYR A 27 12.63 0.51 0.64
N PRO A 28 13.93 0.17 0.48
CA PRO A 28 14.99 1.13 0.77
C PRO A 28 14.78 2.39 -0.08
N PRO A 29 15.03 3.58 0.48
CA PRO A 29 14.91 4.83 -0.26
C PRO A 29 15.84 4.80 -1.47
N ARG A 30 15.33 5.18 -2.65
CA ARG A 30 16.11 5.28 -3.90
C ARG A 30 16.32 6.73 -4.28
N TYR A 31 17.47 7.06 -4.85
CA TYR A 31 17.72 8.40 -5.40
C TYR A 31 16.78 8.72 -6.56
N LEU A 32 16.18 9.91 -6.55
CA LEU A 32 15.28 10.40 -7.59
C LEU A 32 16.06 11.26 -8.59
N PHE A 33 16.74 10.63 -9.54
CA PHE A 33 17.60 11.32 -10.52
C PHE A 33 16.85 12.35 -11.39
N GLN A 34 15.53 12.20 -11.57
CA GLN A 34 14.70 13.19 -12.29
C GLN A 34 14.59 14.54 -11.56
N ARG A 35 14.92 14.59 -10.27
CA ARG A 35 14.88 15.79 -9.41
C ARG A 35 16.26 16.17 -8.91
N ALA A 36 17.30 15.63 -9.53
CA ALA A 36 18.68 15.90 -9.16
C ALA A 36 19.06 17.32 -9.59
N ASP A 37 19.70 18.04 -8.68
CA ASP A 37 20.45 19.24 -9.00
C ASP A 37 21.87 18.83 -9.39
N TRP A 38 22.10 18.64 -10.69
CA TRP A 38 23.39 18.16 -11.19
C TRP A 38 24.50 19.19 -11.03
N GLU A 39 24.18 20.48 -11.08
CA GLU A 39 25.16 21.55 -10.87
C GLU A 39 25.69 21.51 -9.44
N LYS A 40 24.78 21.43 -8.46
CA LYS A 40 25.14 21.24 -7.05
C LYS A 40 25.88 19.92 -6.81
N PHE A 41 25.49 18.84 -7.50
CA PHE A 41 26.22 17.57 -7.39
C PHE A 41 27.66 17.70 -7.89
N MET A 42 27.89 18.31 -9.05
CA MET A 42 29.24 18.50 -9.60
C MET A 42 30.12 19.35 -8.68
N GLN A 43 29.57 20.40 -8.08
CA GLN A 43 30.31 21.25 -7.14
C GLN A 43 30.70 20.51 -5.85
N LEU A 44 29.86 19.58 -5.39
CA LEU A 44 30.09 18.83 -4.13
C LEU A 44 30.85 17.53 -4.33
N ALA A 45 30.81 16.94 -5.52
CA ALA A 45 31.50 15.70 -5.88
C ALA A 45 32.92 15.97 -6.40
N ASP A 46 33.60 16.96 -5.82
CA ASP A 46 34.98 17.28 -6.17
C ASP A 46 35.93 16.40 -5.36
N VAL A 47 36.76 15.64 -6.07
CA VAL A 47 37.72 14.72 -5.45
C VAL A 47 39.08 15.41 -5.44
N THR A 48 39.51 15.83 -4.25
CA THR A 48 40.79 16.50 -4.09
C THR A 48 41.92 15.48 -3.94
N GLU A 49 43.14 15.88 -4.34
CA GLU A 49 44.35 15.06 -4.24
C GLU A 49 44.60 14.55 -2.81
N SER A 50 44.28 15.37 -1.80
CA SER A 50 44.39 15.01 -0.39
C SER A 50 43.54 13.81 0.05
N MET A 51 42.44 13.52 -0.67
CA MET A 51 41.56 12.39 -0.37
C MET A 51 42.11 11.06 -0.89
N VAL A 52 43.03 11.12 -1.86
CA VAL A 52 43.60 9.96 -2.55
C VAL A 52 45.03 9.69 -2.10
N CYS A 53 45.75 10.72 -1.64
CA CYS A 53 47.11 10.64 -1.09
C CYS A 53 47.13 10.16 0.38
N THR A 54 46.40 9.09 0.71
CA THR A 54 46.49 8.42 2.01
C THR A 54 47.44 7.23 1.95
N ALA A 55 48.05 6.88 3.09
CA ALA A 55 48.98 5.75 3.16
C ALA A 55 48.27 4.39 3.00
N ASP A 56 46.98 4.32 3.36
CA ASP A 56 46.12 3.15 3.18
C ASP A 56 45.18 3.36 1.99
N ILE A 57 45.18 2.40 1.07
CA ILE A 57 44.31 2.36 -0.11
C ILE A 57 42.84 2.22 0.31
N THR A 58 42.57 1.49 1.39
CA THR A 58 41.21 1.30 1.92
C THR A 58 40.61 2.63 2.37
N GLU A 59 41.43 3.45 3.01
CA GLU A 59 41.07 4.79 3.47
C GLU A 59 40.82 5.74 2.28
N ALA A 60 41.68 5.73 1.26
CA ALA A 60 41.48 6.51 0.04
C ALA A 60 40.14 6.16 -0.64
N VAL A 61 39.84 4.87 -0.77
CA VAL A 61 38.58 4.40 -1.37
C VAL A 61 37.38 4.86 -0.55
N GLN A 62 37.43 4.74 0.78
CA GLN A 62 36.35 5.15 1.65
C GLN A 62 36.09 6.67 1.57
N ASN A 63 37.15 7.48 1.53
CA ASN A 63 37.04 8.94 1.38
C ASN A 63 36.33 9.34 0.07
N VAL A 64 36.66 8.66 -1.04
CA VAL A 64 36.01 8.91 -2.34
C VAL A 64 34.55 8.47 -2.31
N VAL A 65 34.25 7.29 -1.75
CA VAL A 65 32.87 6.79 -1.61
C VAL A 65 32.03 7.76 -0.77
N ASP A 66 32.56 8.23 0.34
CA ASP A 66 31.86 9.17 1.23
C ASP A 66 31.66 10.53 0.56
N CYS A 67 32.62 11.02 -0.22
CA CYS A 67 32.45 12.22 -1.05
C CYS A 67 31.24 12.08 -1.99
N ILE A 68 31.20 10.99 -2.76
CA ILE A 68 30.12 10.73 -3.73
C ILE A 68 28.77 10.58 -3.03
N ILE A 69 28.72 9.83 -1.91
CA ILE A 69 27.49 9.64 -1.13
C ILE A 69 27.02 10.97 -0.53
N ASN A 70 27.91 11.79 0.01
CA ASN A 70 27.58 13.08 0.59
C ASN A 70 27.10 14.07 -0.46
N ALA A 71 27.76 14.15 -1.61
CA ALA A 71 27.30 14.94 -2.75
C ALA A 71 25.89 14.48 -3.17
N ALA A 72 25.68 13.17 -3.34
CA ALA A 72 24.39 12.61 -3.74
C ALA A 72 23.28 12.90 -2.72
N ASN A 73 23.56 12.79 -1.42
CA ASN A 73 22.60 13.09 -0.36
C ASN A 73 22.18 14.57 -0.33
N ASN A 74 23.07 15.48 -0.74
CA ASN A 74 22.84 16.92 -0.70
C ASN A 74 22.19 17.49 -1.97
N SER A 75 22.33 16.81 -3.11
CA SER A 75 21.82 17.27 -4.41
C SER A 75 20.71 16.41 -4.99
N ILE A 76 20.57 15.15 -4.55
CA ILE A 76 19.56 14.21 -5.07
C ILE A 76 18.62 13.80 -3.95
N SER A 77 17.37 14.25 -4.04
CA SER A 77 16.33 13.82 -3.10
C SER A 77 16.08 12.30 -3.18
N LYS A 78 15.93 11.65 -2.02
CA LYS A 78 15.57 10.23 -1.91
C LYS A 78 14.06 10.04 -1.95
N SER A 79 13.61 8.94 -2.55
CA SER A 79 12.20 8.54 -2.55
C SER A 79 11.73 8.25 -1.14
N SER A 80 10.50 8.65 -0.81
CA SER A 80 9.88 8.25 0.46
C SER A 80 9.79 6.73 0.59
N SER A 81 10.35 6.17 1.66
CA SER A 81 10.16 4.76 2.04
C SER A 81 8.78 4.47 2.62
N ARG A 82 7.92 5.48 2.77
CA ARG A 82 6.57 5.27 3.30
C ARG A 82 5.76 4.51 2.25
N PRO A 83 5.25 3.31 2.57
CA PRO A 83 4.40 2.58 1.65
C PRO A 83 3.19 3.46 1.32
N LYS A 84 2.88 3.60 0.02
CA LYS A 84 1.67 4.31 -0.38
C LYS A 84 0.49 3.53 0.18
N LYS A 85 -0.36 4.20 0.98
CA LYS A 85 -1.60 3.59 1.47
C LYS A 85 -2.47 3.23 0.27
N PHE A 86 -2.56 1.94 -0.03
CA PHE A 86 -3.44 1.49 -1.09
C PHE A 86 -4.89 1.77 -0.67
N ARG A 87 -5.59 2.61 -1.44
CA ARG A 87 -7.01 2.85 -1.22
C ARG A 87 -7.76 1.68 -1.82
N ARG A 88 -8.42 0.90 -0.97
CA ARG A 88 -9.28 -0.21 -1.39
C ARG A 88 -10.32 0.30 -2.41
N PRO A 89 -10.48 -0.33 -3.60
CA PRO A 89 -11.32 0.22 -4.66
C PRO A 89 -12.79 0.40 -4.28
N TRP A 90 -13.27 -0.43 -3.36
CA TRP A 90 -14.62 -0.40 -2.81
C TRP A 90 -14.85 0.64 -1.70
N TRP A 91 -13.81 1.36 -1.28
CA TRP A 91 -13.91 2.34 -0.19
C TRP A 91 -14.49 3.67 -0.70
N ASN A 92 -15.77 3.91 -0.40
CA ASN A 92 -16.53 5.08 -0.84
C ASN A 92 -17.04 5.93 0.36
N GLU A 93 -17.82 6.97 0.06
CA GLU A 93 -18.45 7.87 1.03
C GLU A 93 -19.35 7.12 2.01
N ALA A 94 -20.24 6.26 1.51
CA ALA A 94 -21.13 5.46 2.35
C ALA A 94 -20.37 4.58 3.37
N CYS A 95 -19.23 4.01 2.97
CA CYS A 95 -18.35 3.26 3.88
C CYS A 95 -17.73 4.16 4.95
N ARG A 96 -17.33 5.39 4.60
CA ARG A 96 -16.80 6.36 5.56
C ARG A 96 -17.86 6.78 6.57
N ASP A 97 -19.04 7.15 6.09
CA ASP A 97 -20.12 7.69 6.91
C ASP A 97 -20.68 6.64 7.86
N SER A 98 -20.94 5.43 7.35
CA SER A 98 -21.41 4.33 8.19
C SER A 98 -20.40 3.93 9.26
N ARG A 99 -19.09 3.99 8.96
CA ARG A 99 -18.03 3.75 9.95
C ARG A 99 -17.88 4.88 10.96
N ARG A 100 -18.11 6.13 10.53
CA ARG A 100 -18.16 7.29 11.44
C ARG A 100 -19.33 7.14 12.41
N GLU A 101 -20.50 6.75 11.92
CA GLU A 101 -21.69 6.55 12.75
C GLU A 101 -21.53 5.35 13.70
N GLU A 102 -21.00 4.21 13.22
CA GLU A 102 -20.64 3.07 14.08
C GLU A 102 -19.73 3.52 15.23
N LYS A 103 -18.70 4.33 14.94
CA LYS A 103 -17.78 4.85 15.95
C LYS A 103 -18.45 5.84 16.90
N LYS A 104 -19.35 6.69 16.40
CA LYS A 104 -20.13 7.62 17.22
C LYS A 104 -20.99 6.85 18.23
N GLN A 105 -21.78 5.87 17.77
CA GLN A 105 -22.63 5.06 18.63
C GLN A 105 -21.83 4.22 19.61
N TRP A 106 -20.68 3.68 19.19
CA TRP A 106 -19.74 3.01 20.10
C TRP A 106 -19.25 3.95 21.21
N ASN A 107 -18.88 5.18 20.88
CA ASN A 107 -18.40 6.15 21.86
C ASN A 107 -19.50 6.55 22.86
N ILE A 108 -20.75 6.68 22.42
CA ILE A 108 -21.89 6.95 23.28
C ILE A 108 -22.11 5.77 24.24
N PHE A 109 -22.24 4.55 23.71
CA PHE A 109 -22.42 3.34 24.52
C PHE A 109 -21.27 3.12 25.51
N ARG A 110 -20.02 3.34 25.08
CA ARG A 110 -18.83 3.20 25.94
C ARG A 110 -18.84 4.17 27.12
N ARG A 111 -19.38 5.39 26.94
CA ARG A 111 -19.50 6.38 28.02
C ARG A 111 -20.72 6.12 28.90
N TYR A 112 -21.82 5.68 28.28
CA TYR A 112 -23.11 5.47 28.94
C TYR A 112 -23.68 4.10 28.54
N PRO A 113 -23.38 3.03 29.31
CA PRO A 113 -23.71 1.66 28.94
C PRO A 113 -25.17 1.31 29.24
N THR A 114 -26.11 2.04 28.61
CA THR A 114 -27.55 1.76 28.68
C THR A 114 -27.99 0.76 27.61
N THR A 115 -29.11 0.08 27.83
CA THR A 115 -29.70 -0.86 26.87
C THR A 115 -30.00 -0.21 25.52
N GLU A 116 -30.55 1.01 25.55
CA GLU A 116 -30.85 1.78 24.34
C GLU A 116 -29.59 2.07 23.51
N ASN A 117 -28.52 2.54 24.18
CA ASN A 117 -27.24 2.83 23.52
C ASN A 117 -26.60 1.55 22.95
N HIS A 118 -26.73 0.41 23.65
CA HIS A 118 -26.27 -0.87 23.14
C HIS A 118 -27.02 -1.30 21.88
N VAL A 119 -28.35 -1.13 21.84
CA VAL A 119 -29.18 -1.42 20.66
C VAL A 119 -28.82 -0.49 19.50
N ALA A 120 -28.66 0.82 19.75
CA ALA A 120 -28.25 1.79 18.74
C ALA A 120 -26.89 1.45 18.13
N PHE A 121 -25.89 1.11 18.96
CA PHE A 121 -24.59 0.64 18.48
C PHE A 121 -24.70 -0.63 17.64
N LYS A 122 -25.47 -1.63 18.08
CA LYS A 122 -25.69 -2.88 17.31
C LYS A 122 -26.32 -2.60 15.94
N ARG A 123 -27.32 -1.71 15.88
CA ARG A 123 -27.95 -1.29 14.62
C ARG A 123 -26.93 -0.62 13.68
N ALA A 124 -26.16 0.35 14.18
CA ALA A 124 -25.13 1.03 13.40
C ALA A 124 -24.04 0.06 12.91
N LYS A 125 -23.60 -0.88 13.75
CA LYS A 125 -22.64 -1.92 13.39
C LYS A 125 -23.16 -2.86 12.31
N ALA A 126 -24.43 -3.26 12.39
CA ALA A 126 -25.08 -4.09 11.36
C ALA A 126 -25.19 -3.34 10.03
N LEU A 127 -25.56 -2.05 10.07
CA LEU A 127 -25.64 -1.19 8.89
C LEU A 127 -24.27 -1.00 8.22
N ALA A 128 -23.23 -0.67 8.99
CA ALA A 128 -21.87 -0.52 8.49
C ALA A 128 -21.35 -1.82 7.83
N ARG A 129 -21.66 -2.98 8.41
CA ARG A 129 -21.36 -4.29 7.80
C ARG A 129 -22.09 -4.49 6.48
N ARG A 130 -23.38 -4.15 6.39
CA ARG A 130 -24.19 -4.26 5.16
C ARG A 130 -23.63 -3.37 4.05
N ILE A 131 -23.36 -2.10 4.36
CA ILE A 131 -22.81 -1.14 3.40
C ILE A 131 -21.45 -1.61 2.88
N ARG A 132 -20.55 -2.03 3.78
CA ARG A 132 -19.23 -2.56 3.39
C ARG A 132 -19.35 -3.73 2.40
N ARG A 133 -20.20 -4.72 2.71
CA ARG A 133 -20.41 -5.89 1.84
C ARG A 133 -20.99 -5.48 0.49
N ARG A 134 -21.96 -4.56 0.47
CA ARG A 134 -22.56 -4.03 -0.76
C ARG A 134 -21.51 -3.33 -1.63
N SER A 135 -20.73 -2.42 -1.06
CA SER A 135 -19.71 -1.68 -1.83
C SER A 135 -18.58 -2.59 -2.33
N GLN A 136 -18.20 -3.62 -1.57
CA GLN A 136 -17.28 -4.66 -2.04
C GLN A 136 -17.84 -5.39 -3.27
N ARG A 137 -19.09 -5.84 -3.19
CA ARG A 137 -19.78 -6.53 -4.29
C ARG A 137 -19.90 -5.65 -5.54
N GLU A 138 -20.39 -4.42 -5.40
CA GLU A 138 -20.53 -3.47 -6.51
C GLU A 138 -19.19 -3.15 -7.16
N SER A 139 -18.16 -2.89 -6.36
CA SER A 139 -16.81 -2.67 -6.89
C SER A 139 -16.27 -3.87 -7.64
N TRP A 140 -16.57 -5.09 -7.19
CA TRP A 140 -16.14 -6.31 -7.87
C TRP A 140 -16.88 -6.51 -9.18
N ILE A 141 -18.21 -6.35 -9.18
CA ILE A 141 -19.04 -6.40 -10.39
C ILE A 141 -18.51 -5.40 -11.42
N ASN A 142 -18.33 -4.13 -11.02
CA ASN A 142 -17.81 -3.09 -11.91
C ASN A 142 -16.41 -3.42 -12.45
N PHE A 143 -15.56 -4.05 -11.63
CA PHE A 143 -14.24 -4.50 -12.09
C PHE A 143 -14.38 -5.58 -13.16
N ILE A 144 -15.13 -6.65 -12.89
CA ILE A 144 -15.34 -7.75 -13.83
C ILE A 144 -15.97 -7.24 -15.14
N SER A 145 -16.99 -6.37 -15.05
CA SER A 145 -17.59 -5.73 -16.23
C SER A 145 -16.62 -4.85 -17.03
N SER A 146 -15.52 -4.39 -16.43
CA SER A 146 -14.48 -3.59 -17.10
C SER A 146 -13.36 -4.43 -17.75
N ILE A 147 -13.38 -5.76 -17.61
CA ILE A 147 -12.39 -6.66 -18.22
C ILE A 147 -12.74 -6.82 -19.71
N THR A 148 -11.84 -6.37 -20.57
CA THR A 148 -11.92 -6.52 -22.03
C THR A 148 -10.78 -7.42 -22.53
N SER A 149 -10.90 -7.96 -23.74
CA SER A 149 -9.84 -8.77 -24.38
C SER A 149 -8.51 -8.03 -24.54
N SER A 150 -8.54 -6.70 -24.55
CA SER A 150 -7.37 -5.81 -24.66
C SER A 150 -6.69 -5.46 -23.32
N ILE A 151 -7.16 -5.99 -22.18
CA ILE A 151 -6.55 -5.65 -20.88
C ILE A 151 -5.17 -6.31 -20.73
N SER A 152 -4.14 -5.52 -20.39
CA SER A 152 -2.82 -6.08 -20.11
C SER A 152 -2.81 -6.88 -18.80
N SER A 153 -2.06 -7.98 -18.77
CA SER A 153 -1.87 -8.81 -17.59
C SER A 153 -1.43 -7.99 -16.37
N LYS A 154 -0.53 -7.01 -16.57
CA LYS A 154 -0.10 -6.07 -15.51
C LYS A 154 -1.26 -5.27 -14.91
N LYS A 155 -2.18 -4.77 -15.74
CA LYS A 155 -3.35 -4.00 -15.30
C LYS A 155 -4.35 -4.90 -14.58
N LEU A 156 -4.58 -6.10 -15.08
CA LEU A 156 -5.45 -7.11 -14.47
C LEU A 156 -4.95 -7.50 -13.08
N TRP A 157 -3.70 -7.96 -12.98
CA TRP A 157 -3.10 -8.38 -11.71
C TRP A 157 -3.06 -7.26 -10.67
N ARG A 158 -2.82 -6.01 -11.07
CA ARG A 158 -2.88 -4.86 -10.16
C ARG A 158 -4.29 -4.68 -9.57
N LYS A 159 -5.36 -4.83 -10.37
CA LYS A 159 -6.74 -4.72 -9.89
C LYS A 159 -7.15 -5.92 -9.01
N VAL A 160 -6.70 -7.13 -9.32
CA VAL A 160 -6.91 -8.32 -8.47
C VAL A 160 -6.25 -8.15 -7.10
N LYS A 161 -4.98 -7.73 -7.07
CA LYS A 161 -4.24 -7.46 -5.82
C LYS A 161 -4.92 -6.35 -4.99
N ALA A 162 -5.37 -5.29 -5.67
CA ALA A 162 -6.11 -4.19 -5.08
C ALA A 162 -7.43 -4.61 -4.40
N ALA A 163 -8.18 -5.53 -5.03
CA ALA A 163 -9.41 -6.06 -4.48
C ALA A 163 -9.16 -6.92 -3.22
N ASN A 164 -8.09 -7.72 -3.24
CA ASN A 164 -7.70 -8.60 -2.14
C ASN A 164 -6.94 -7.86 -1.02
N GLY A 165 -6.53 -6.61 -1.23
CA GLY A 165 -5.78 -5.83 -0.25
C GLY A 165 -4.34 -6.30 -0.05
N ILE A 166 -3.77 -6.98 -1.05
CA ILE A 166 -2.39 -7.47 -1.05
C ILE A 166 -1.47 -6.30 -1.46
N ASN A 167 -0.62 -5.85 -0.55
CA ASN A 167 0.43 -4.87 -0.84
C ASN A 167 1.65 -5.58 -1.45
N LEU A 168 2.10 -5.09 -2.61
CA LEU A 168 3.50 -5.15 -3.05
C LEU A 168 3.93 -3.71 -3.24
#